data_AF-A0A182XPQ6-F1
#
_entry.id   AF-A0A182XPQ6-F1
#
_cell.length_a   1.000
_cell.length_b   1.000
_cell.length_c   1.000
_cell.angle_alpha   90.00
_cell.angle_beta   90.00
_cell.angle_gamma   90.00
#
_symmetry.space_group_name_H-M   'P 1'
#
loop_
_entity.id
_entity.type
_entity.pdbx_description
1 polymer ?
#
loop_
_entity_poly.entity_id
_entity_poly.type
_entity_poly.pdbx_seq_one_letter_code
_entity_poly.pdbx_strand_id
1 'polypeptide(L)' 'MELAEHGDSGGPLQCRISKRGPWVLVGITSFGSGCAFKNYPDVYTKISFYRQWIVDTIQNN' A
#
# COMPACT_ATOMS: atom_id res chain seq x y z
N MET A 1 -8.64 24.78 -2.15
CA MET A 1 -7.51 24.14 -2.86
C MET A 1 -7.31 22.83 -2.17
N GLU A 2 -8.00 21.80 -2.65
CA GLU A 2 -8.07 20.50 -2.00
C GLU A 2 -6.85 19.70 -2.45
N LEU A 3 -6.01 19.34 -1.49
CA LEU A 3 -4.78 18.57 -1.70
C LEU A 3 -5.19 17.15 -2.07
N ALA A 4 -5.24 16.84 -3.37
CA ALA A 4 -5.38 15.46 -3.82
C ALA A 4 -4.04 14.74 -3.68
N GLU A 5 -3.67 14.38 -2.45
CA GLU A 5 -2.85 13.20 -2.23
C GLU A 5 -3.64 12.00 -2.74
N HIS A 6 -3.06 11.18 -3.60
CA HIS A 6 -3.77 10.00 -4.11
C HIS A 6 -3.86 8.95 -2.99
N GLY A 7 -4.95 8.98 -2.23
CA GLY A 7 -5.29 8.04 -1.16
C GLY A 7 -4.87 8.52 0.24
N ASP A 8 -5.46 7.90 1.26
CA ASP A 8 -5.13 8.20 2.65
C ASP A 8 -3.75 7.63 3.02
N SER A 9 -2.95 8.39 3.76
CA SER A 9 -1.70 7.88 4.36
C SER A 9 -2.00 6.65 5.21
N GLY A 10 -1.23 5.56 5.02
CA GLY A 10 -1.50 4.27 5.66
C GLY A 10 -2.59 3.44 4.99
N GLY A 11 -3.19 3.92 3.90
CA GLY A 11 -4.23 3.21 3.15
C GLY A 11 -3.73 1.96 2.41
N PRO A 12 -4.65 1.05 2.02
CA PRO A 12 -4.28 -0.22 1.40
C PRO A 12 -4.06 -0.11 -0.12
N LEU A 13 -2.92 -0.59 -0.60
CA LEU A 13 -2.72 -0.92 -2.02
C LEU A 13 -3.07 -2.39 -2.25
N GLN A 14 -4.10 -2.65 -3.07
CA GLN A 14 -4.60 -3.99 -3.35
C GLN A 14 -4.51 -4.36 -4.83
N CYS A 15 -4.27 -5.65 -5.12
CA CYS A 15 -4.24 -6.18 -6.47
C CYS A 15 -4.99 -7.53 -6.57
N ARG A 16 -5.60 -7.81 -7.72
CA ARG A 16 -6.19 -9.12 -8.02
C ARG A 16 -5.28 -9.88 -8.98
N ILE A 17 -4.82 -11.05 -8.54
CA ILE A 17 -3.95 -11.92 -9.36
C ILE A 17 -4.72 -12.54 -10.55
N SER A 18 -6.04 -12.72 -10.41
CA SER A 18 -6.90 -13.19 -11.50
C SER A 18 -8.24 -12.45 -11.51
N LYS A 19 -8.92 -12.41 -12.66
CA LYS A 19 -10.23 -11.73 -12.85
C LYS A 19 -11.34 -12.24 -11.94
N ARG A 20 -11.17 -13.40 -11.29
CA ARG A 20 -12.11 -13.98 -10.31
C ARG A 20 -11.44 -14.27 -8.96
N GLY A 21 -10.18 -13.90 -8.79
CA GLY A 21 -9.43 -14.11 -7.56
C GLY A 21 -9.75 -13.05 -6.50
N PRO A 22 -9.37 -13.32 -5.24
CA PRO A 22 -9.49 -12.37 -4.15
C PRO A 22 -8.60 -11.14 -4.40
N TRP A 23 -8.95 -10.03 -3.74
CA TRP A 23 -8.04 -8.91 -3.59
C TRP A 23 -6.96 -9.27 -2.60
N VAL A 24 -5.72 -8.99 -2.96
CA VAL A 24 -4.55 -9.22 -2.12
C VAL A 24 -3.97 -7.87 -1.74
N LEU A 25 -3.74 -7.67 -0.45
CA LEU A 25 -3.05 -6.50 0.06
C LEU A 25 -1.56 -6.62 -0.24
N VAL A 26 -1.02 -5.73 -1.06
CA VAL A 26 0.36 -5.79 -1.56
C VAL A 26 1.24 -4.65 -1.06
N GLY A 27 0.63 -3.53 -0.67
CA GLY A 27 1.36 -2.41 -0.10
C GLY A 27 0.53 -1.54 0.83
N ILE A 28 1.22 -0.67 1.55
CA ILE A 28 0.63 0.39 2.39
C ILE A 28 1.10 1.72 1.82
N THR A 29 0.19 2.67 1.59
CA THR A 29 0.53 4.02 1.12
C THR A 29 1.54 4.65 2.07
N SER A 30 2.68 5.09 1.53
CA SER A 30 3.71 5.77 2.30
C SER A 30 3.74 7.25 1.93
N PHE A 31 4.40 7.62 0.84
CA PHE A 31 4.51 9.00 0.38
C PHE A 31 4.60 9.06 -1.14
N GLY A 32 4.26 10.20 -1.69
CA GLY A 32 4.45 10.52 -3.10
C GLY A 32 5.01 11.92 -3.25
N SER A 33 5.08 12.40 -4.48
CA SER A 33 5.58 13.75 -4.78
C SER A 33 4.58 14.89 -4.51
N GLY A 34 3.50 14.64 -3.78
CA GLY A 34 2.39 15.59 -3.61
C GLY A 34 1.49 15.61 -4.84
N CYS A 35 1.37 16.75 -5.52
CA CYS A 35 0.55 16.91 -6.74
C CYS A 35 1.12 16.10 -7.92
N ALA A 36 0.90 14.77 -7.91
CA ALA A 36 1.09 13.80 -8.99
C ALA A 36 2.03 14.26 -10.12
N PHE A 37 3.29 14.55 -9.78
CA PHE A 37 4.23 15.08 -10.75
C PHE A 37 4.53 13.99 -11.77
N LYS A 38 4.46 14.35 -13.06
CA LYS A 38 4.77 13.42 -14.14
C LYS A 38 6.17 12.84 -13.91
N ASN A 39 6.27 11.51 -13.97
CA ASN A 39 7.49 10.72 -13.72
C ASN A 39 7.95 10.59 -12.26
N TYR A 40 7.19 11.07 -11.28
CA TYR A 40 7.46 10.77 -9.88
C TYR A 40 6.53 9.63 -9.42
N PRO A 41 7.10 8.49 -8.97
CA PRO A 41 6.28 7.38 -8.51
C PRO A 41 5.71 7.65 -7.13
N ASP A 42 4.54 7.07 -6.86
CA ASP A 42 4.05 6.89 -5.50
C ASP A 42 4.81 5.73 -4.83
N VAL A 43 5.16 5.91 -3.57
CA VAL A 43 5.95 4.96 -2.80
C VAL A 43 5.05 4.24 -1.79
N TYR A 44 5.17 2.91 -1.78
CA TYR A 44 4.40 2.03 -0.92
C TYR A 44 5.32 1.13 -0.10
N THR A 45 4.95 0.87 1.15
CA THR A 45 5.62 -0.14 1.98
C THR A 45 5.31 -1.54 1.44
N LYS A 46 6.33 -2.32 1.13
CA LYS A 46 6.20 -3.68 0.57
C LYS A 46 5.79 -4.68 1.66
N ILE A 47 4.52 -5.06 1.72
CA ILE A 47 3.98 -5.93 2.77
C ILE A 47 4.64 -7.30 2.79
N SER A 48 4.99 -7.86 1.64
CA SER A 48 5.62 -9.17 1.58
C SER A 48 6.96 -9.23 2.32
N PHE A 49 7.66 -8.09 2.46
CA PHE A 49 8.90 -8.01 3.22
C PHE A 49 8.65 -8.15 4.74
N TYR A 50 7.54 -7.59 5.24
CA TYR A 50 7.18 -7.58 6.65
C TYR A 50 6.28 -8.76 7.06
N ARG A 51 5.95 -9.67 6.13
CA ARG A 51 4.97 -10.75 6.37
C ARG A 51 5.27 -11.56 7.63
N GLN A 52 6.54 -11.92 7.86
CA GLN A 52 6.92 -12.73 9.02
C GLN A 52 6.66 -11.98 10.33
N TRP A 53 7.15 -10.74 10.44
CA TRP A 53 6.91 -9.88 11.59
C TRP A 53 5.42 -9.66 11.88
N ILE A 54 4.61 -9.44 10.83
CA ILE A 54 3.15 -9.27 10.97
C ILE A 54 2.52 -10.53 11.58
N VAL A 55 2.84 -11.70 11.02
CA VAL A 55 2.28 -12.98 11.48
C VAL A 55 2.71 -13.26 12.92
N ASP A 56 4.00 -13.12 13.23
CA ASP A 56 4.54 -13.36 14.57
C ASP A 56 3.93 -12.39 15.59
N THR A 57 3.77 -11.12 15.23
CA THR A 57 3.16 -10.12 16.13
C THR A 57 1.70 -10.44 16.42
N ILE A 58 0.92 -10.82 15.41
CA ILE A 58 -0.51 -11.14 15.59
C ILE A 58 -0.70 -12.43 16.39
N GLN A 59 0.21 -13.39 16.27
CA GLN A 59 0.13 -14.67 16.99
C GLN A 59 0.58 -14.60 18.46
N ASN A 60 1.45 -13.64 18.78
CA ASN A 60 1.99 -13.46 20.13
C ASN A 60 1.20 -12.43 20.98
N ASN A 61 0.10 -11.89 20.46
CA ASN A 61 -0.86 -11.05 21.19
C ASN A 61 -2.14 -11.85 21.47
#